data_AF-A0A3B0VK26-F1
#
_entry.id   AF-A0A3B0VK26-F1
#
_cell.length_a   1.000
_cell.length_b   1.000
_cell.length_c   1.000
_cell.angle_alpha   90.00
_cell.angle_beta   90.00
_cell.angle_gamma   90.00
#
_symmetry.space_group_name_H-M   'P 1'
#
loop_
_entity.id
_entity.type
_entity.pdbx_description
1 polymer ?
#
loop_
_entity_poly.entity_id
_entity_poly.type
_entity_poly.pdbx_seq_one_letter_code
_entity_poly.pdbx_strand_id
1 'polypeptide(L)'
;REKAHVLEGLAVALNNIDEMIELIKASPSPAVAKERMLEREWPVGKMVELLGRVELKDVRPEDLPAGVGAEGDIYKLSPVQAQSILEMRLHRLTGLEQDKIIEEYKGLVVKITGYLEILRNPDRLTEVVKEELYEVVELFGDARRTEIDYSYQDLDAEDLIAVEDRIVTLSQDGYIKTQPLSDYRAQKRGGRGKSATAMKEEDEVGQLFVASTHDMLLCFSNKGKLYWQKTWQLPLASRGSRGKPIVNILPLDDGEHITSVLPVDEFDDERIVFMATRNAVAKRVKLKDFSRPRANGIIAVDLLDDDELVGTALTDGEQEIMLFSNIGKAIRFKESDVRVMGRTARGVRGMKLADGVKVISMQVAKPDTLILTATENGFGKCTPVDDYSTINRGGQGVISIKTSERNGNVVAAVSVVPEQEMVLITNKATLVRSRISEVSVVGRNTQGVKLINVTKGEQVVGLAVVDIEEIIEPDGDNTENADITDTSDITTPSETEGVEAPLEAKSERDENDKEG
;
A
#
# COMPACT_ATOMS: atom_id res chain seq x y z
N ARG A 1 26.94 -63.59 -2.41
CA ARG A 1 28.27 -64.12 -2.82
C ARG A 1 28.66 -65.37 -2.02
N GLU A 2 28.70 -65.33 -0.68
CA GLU A 2 29.05 -66.50 0.16
C GLU A 2 28.25 -67.78 -0.13
N LYS A 3 26.92 -67.68 -0.22
CA LYS A 3 26.06 -68.83 -0.55
C LYS A 3 26.31 -69.36 -1.96
N ALA A 4 26.55 -68.47 -2.92
CA ALA A 4 26.89 -68.85 -4.29
C ALA A 4 28.23 -69.59 -4.34
N HIS A 5 29.24 -69.13 -3.57
CA HIS A 5 30.54 -69.79 -3.42
C HIS A 5 30.40 -71.23 -2.90
N VAL A 6 29.55 -71.48 -1.91
CA VAL A 6 29.32 -72.85 -1.41
C VAL A 6 28.64 -73.73 -2.46
N LEU A 7 27.59 -73.23 -3.12
CA LEU A 7 26.89 -73.98 -4.17
C LEU A 7 27.77 -74.26 -5.39
N GLU A 8 28.69 -73.35 -5.71
CA GLU A 8 29.69 -73.53 -6.76
C GLU A 8 30.59 -74.74 -6.47
N GLY A 9 31.13 -74.82 -5.25
CA GLY A 9 31.95 -75.96 -4.83
C GLY A 9 31.15 -77.27 -4.78
N LEU A 10 29.88 -77.22 -4.38
CA LEU A 10 28.99 -78.39 -4.42
C LEU A 10 28.71 -78.85 -5.86
N ALA A 11 28.50 -77.94 -6.80
CA ALA A 11 28.31 -78.26 -8.21
C ALA A 11 29.57 -78.90 -8.83
N VAL A 12 30.77 -78.38 -8.51
CA VAL A 12 32.04 -78.99 -8.92
C VAL A 12 32.21 -80.39 -8.33
N ALA A 13 31.84 -80.58 -7.06
CA ALA A 13 31.92 -81.88 -6.40
C ALA A 13 30.95 -82.91 -6.99
N LEU A 14 29.74 -82.48 -7.37
CA LEU A 14 28.76 -83.35 -8.03
C LEU A 14 29.23 -83.79 -9.41
N ASN A 15 29.89 -82.91 -10.17
CA ASN A 15 30.43 -83.24 -11.48
C ASN A 15 31.63 -84.22 -11.41
N ASN A 16 32.33 -84.27 -10.28
CA ASN A 16 33.52 -85.10 -10.05
C ASN A 16 33.30 -86.14 -8.94
N ILE A 17 32.08 -86.63 -8.80
CA ILE A 17 31.66 -87.35 -7.60
C ILE A 17 32.41 -88.66 -7.35
N ASP A 18 32.71 -89.41 -8.40
CA ASP A 18 33.42 -90.68 -8.27
C ASP A 18 34.83 -90.47 -7.71
N GLU A 19 35.56 -89.49 -8.25
CA GLU A 19 36.89 -89.11 -7.78
C GLU A 19 36.87 -88.55 -6.35
N MET A 20 35.83 -87.80 -5.98
CA MET A 20 35.62 -87.30 -4.62
C MET A 20 35.39 -88.44 -3.63
N ILE A 21 34.54 -89.42 -3.98
CA ILE A 21 34.25 -90.58 -3.13
C ILE A 21 35.49 -91.43 -2.95
N GLU A 22 36.25 -91.69 -4.01
CA GLU A 22 37.52 -92.44 -3.93
C GLU A 22 38.52 -91.75 -3.00
N LEU A 23 38.70 -90.43 -3.12
CA LEU A 23 39.58 -89.65 -2.26
C LEU A 23 39.15 -89.71 -0.79
N ILE A 24 37.84 -89.58 -0.51
CA ILE A 24 37.29 -89.66 0.85
C ILE A 24 37.49 -91.06 1.43
N LYS A 25 37.22 -92.13 0.66
CA LYS A 25 37.37 -93.52 1.12
C LYS A 25 38.84 -93.91 1.37
N ALA A 26 39.78 -93.36 0.61
CA ALA A 26 41.22 -93.59 0.78
C ALA A 26 41.84 -92.76 1.93
N SER A 27 41.06 -91.91 2.60
CA SER A 27 41.53 -91.01 3.65
C SER A 27 41.21 -91.55 5.05
N PRO A 28 42.19 -91.63 5.98
CA PRO A 28 41.97 -92.20 7.32
C PRO A 28 41.05 -91.37 8.22
N SER A 29 40.86 -90.08 7.96
CA SER A 29 40.01 -89.20 8.75
C SER A 29 39.40 -88.08 7.89
N PRO A 30 38.29 -87.44 8.35
CA PRO A 30 37.68 -86.30 7.65
C PRO A 30 38.63 -85.11 7.48
N ALA A 31 39.53 -84.87 8.46
CA ALA A 31 40.52 -83.80 8.37
C ALA A 31 41.53 -84.06 7.25
N VAL A 32 42.01 -85.30 7.11
CA VAL A 32 42.93 -85.71 6.04
C VAL A 32 42.23 -85.68 4.67
N ALA A 33 40.96 -86.09 4.61
CA ALA A 33 40.17 -85.98 3.38
C ALA A 33 40.03 -84.52 2.94
N LYS A 34 39.72 -83.61 3.88
CA LYS A 34 39.62 -82.18 3.63
C LYS A 34 40.93 -81.58 3.10
N GLU A 35 42.06 -81.89 3.71
CA GLU A 35 43.39 -81.42 3.27
C GLU A 35 43.69 -81.90 1.85
N ARG A 36 43.49 -83.19 1.56
CA ARG A 36 43.65 -83.76 0.21
C ARG A 36 42.71 -83.15 -0.83
N MET A 37 41.48 -82.80 -0.46
CA MET A 37 40.53 -82.12 -1.35
C MET A 37 40.97 -80.70 -1.72
N LEU A 38 41.67 -80.01 -0.80
CA LEU A 38 42.19 -78.66 -1.00
C LEU A 38 43.47 -78.64 -1.84
N GLU A 39 44.32 -79.66 -1.71
CA GLU A 39 45.56 -79.79 -2.49
C GLU A 39 45.30 -80.22 -3.94
N ARG A 40 44.21 -80.95 -4.19
CA ARG A 40 43.87 -81.47 -5.52
C ARG A 40 43.23 -80.41 -6.40
N GLU A 41 43.60 -80.46 -7.68
CA GLU A 41 43.01 -79.69 -8.77
C GLU A 41 41.86 -80.49 -9.40
N TRP A 42 40.67 -79.90 -9.46
CA TRP A 42 39.45 -80.55 -9.94
C TRP A 42 39.05 -80.03 -11.33
N PRO A 43 38.66 -80.88 -12.28
CA PRO A 43 38.22 -80.41 -13.58
C PRO A 43 36.82 -79.75 -13.47
N VAL A 44 36.67 -78.56 -14.05
CA VAL A 44 35.42 -77.79 -14.02
C VAL A 44 34.33 -78.45 -14.88
N GLY A 45 34.73 -79.14 -15.97
CA GLY A 45 33.84 -79.90 -16.85
C GLY A 45 32.68 -79.07 -17.43
N LYS A 46 31.46 -79.63 -17.47
CA LYS A 46 30.25 -78.97 -18.01
C LYS A 46 29.81 -77.71 -17.25
N MET A 47 30.44 -77.40 -16.11
CA MET A 47 30.15 -76.20 -15.36
C MET A 47 30.66 -74.92 -16.06
N VAL A 48 31.66 -75.03 -16.95
CA VAL A 48 32.14 -73.90 -17.77
C VAL A 48 31.02 -73.33 -18.65
N GLU A 49 30.12 -74.17 -19.17
CA GLU A 49 28.96 -73.73 -19.97
C GLU A 49 27.90 -73.00 -19.13
N LEU A 50 27.82 -73.29 -17.83
CA LEU A 50 26.87 -72.65 -16.89
C LEU A 50 27.34 -71.26 -16.45
N LEU A 51 28.64 -70.98 -16.56
CA LEU A 51 29.31 -69.76 -16.11
C LEU A 51 29.51 -68.73 -17.23
N GLY A 52 29.27 -69.08 -18.49
CA GLY A 52 29.64 -68.32 -19.70
C GLY A 52 28.97 -66.96 -19.93
N ARG A 53 28.32 -66.35 -18.93
CA ARG A 53 27.75 -64.99 -19.02
C ARG A 53 28.15 -64.04 -17.89
N VAL A 54 28.85 -64.51 -16.86
CA VAL A 54 29.21 -63.68 -15.70
C VAL A 54 30.70 -63.80 -15.46
N GLU A 55 31.39 -62.66 -15.29
CA GLU A 55 32.79 -62.71 -14.86
C GLU A 55 32.84 -63.39 -13.48
N LEU A 56 33.53 -64.53 -13.39
CA LEU A 56 33.73 -65.29 -12.14
C LEU A 56 34.26 -64.43 -10.98
N LYS A 57 34.91 -63.31 -11.31
CA LYS A 57 35.39 -62.29 -10.37
C LYS A 57 34.26 -61.61 -9.58
N ASP A 58 33.06 -61.49 -10.15
CA ASP A 58 31.95 -60.75 -9.55
C ASP A 58 31.13 -61.59 -8.54
N VAL A 59 31.18 -62.91 -8.67
CA VAL A 59 30.47 -63.89 -7.81
C VAL A 59 31.33 -64.32 -6.62
N ARG A 60 32.65 -64.21 -6.74
CA ARG A 60 33.65 -64.54 -5.73
C ARG A 60 33.49 -63.68 -4.45
N PRO A 61 33.53 -64.27 -3.24
CA PRO A 61 33.59 -63.52 -1.99
C PRO A 61 34.88 -62.69 -1.85
N GLU A 62 34.79 -61.52 -1.22
CA GLU A 62 35.92 -60.58 -1.09
C GLU A 62 37.05 -61.12 -0.19
N ASP A 63 36.71 -61.88 0.87
CA ASP A 63 37.66 -62.44 1.83
C ASP A 63 38.35 -63.74 1.36
N LEU A 64 38.16 -64.15 0.10
CA LEU A 64 38.70 -65.41 -0.40
C LEU A 64 40.16 -65.24 -0.88
N PRO A 65 41.13 -66.04 -0.38
CA PRO A 65 42.55 -65.94 -0.79
C PRO A 65 42.79 -66.18 -2.28
N ALA A 66 43.75 -65.46 -2.87
CA ALA A 66 44.19 -65.68 -4.25
C ALA A 66 44.67 -67.14 -4.45
N GLY A 67 44.32 -67.75 -5.58
CA GLY A 67 44.64 -69.16 -5.89
C GLY A 67 43.55 -70.19 -5.55
N VAL A 68 42.37 -69.75 -5.08
CA VAL A 68 41.16 -70.57 -4.86
C VAL A 68 40.06 -70.14 -5.84
N GLY A 69 39.27 -71.10 -6.33
CA GLY A 69 38.23 -70.90 -7.35
C GLY A 69 38.61 -71.46 -8.72
N ALA A 70 37.85 -71.07 -9.75
CA ALA A 70 38.10 -71.48 -11.14
C ALA A 70 39.26 -70.68 -11.77
N GLU A 71 40.24 -71.38 -12.32
CA GLU A 71 41.35 -70.83 -13.11
C GLU A 71 41.49 -71.67 -14.39
N GLY A 72 40.90 -71.18 -15.49
CA GLY A 72 40.79 -71.96 -16.73
C GLY A 72 39.89 -73.19 -16.56
N ASP A 73 40.38 -74.37 -16.96
CA ASP A 73 39.65 -75.64 -16.86
C ASP A 73 39.78 -76.33 -15.47
N ILE A 74 40.49 -75.69 -14.55
CA ILE A 74 40.85 -76.25 -13.23
C ILE A 74 40.15 -75.46 -12.12
N TYR A 75 39.70 -76.18 -11.09
CA TYR A 75 39.05 -75.65 -9.90
C TYR A 75 39.81 -76.03 -8.63
N LYS A 76 40.10 -75.04 -7.78
CA LYS A 76 40.63 -75.24 -6.42
C LYS A 76 39.57 -74.94 -5.38
N LEU A 77 39.26 -75.91 -4.53
CA LEU A 77 38.24 -75.79 -3.48
C LEU A 77 38.72 -74.89 -2.33
N SER A 78 37.78 -74.17 -1.70
CA SER A 78 38.05 -73.46 -0.44
C SER A 78 37.80 -74.35 0.79
N PRO A 79 38.38 -74.02 1.95
CA PRO A 79 38.14 -74.77 3.19
C PRO A 79 36.65 -74.87 3.58
N VAL A 80 35.85 -73.84 3.22
CA VAL A 80 34.40 -73.80 3.46
C VAL A 80 33.66 -74.71 2.49
N GLN A 81 34.04 -74.72 1.20
CA GLN A 81 33.45 -75.62 0.21
C GLN A 81 33.76 -77.08 0.55
N ALA A 82 35.03 -77.40 0.84
CA ALA A 82 35.45 -78.76 1.20
C ALA A 82 34.69 -79.27 2.44
N GLN A 83 34.49 -78.41 3.46
CA GLN A 83 33.66 -78.75 4.61
C GLN A 83 32.21 -79.06 4.21
N SER A 84 31.61 -78.21 3.39
CA SER A 84 30.22 -78.37 2.95
C SER A 84 30.02 -79.63 2.09
N ILE A 85 31.03 -80.01 1.29
CA ILE A 85 31.02 -81.25 0.50
C ILE A 85 31.10 -82.47 1.41
N LEU A 86 31.94 -82.45 2.45
CA LEU A 86 32.03 -83.55 3.44
C LEU A 86 30.74 -83.72 4.25
N GLU A 87 30.00 -82.64 4.47
CA GLU A 87 28.71 -82.64 5.16
C GLU A 87 27.52 -83.00 4.24
N MET A 88 27.79 -83.27 2.96
CA MET A 88 26.76 -83.63 2.00
C MET A 88 26.13 -84.98 2.33
N ARG A 89 24.80 -85.05 2.24
CA ARG A 89 24.02 -86.28 2.45
C ARG A 89 23.76 -86.99 1.13
N LEU A 90 23.78 -88.33 1.12
CA LEU A 90 23.64 -89.16 -0.09
C LEU A 90 22.37 -88.89 -0.92
N HIS A 91 21.26 -88.43 -0.31
CA HIS A 91 20.05 -88.11 -1.07
C HIS A 91 20.22 -86.91 -2.03
N ARG A 92 21.22 -86.04 -1.78
CA ARG A 92 21.55 -84.90 -2.65
C ARG A 92 22.18 -85.32 -3.99
N LEU A 93 22.47 -86.61 -4.15
CA LEU A 93 23.02 -87.18 -5.38
C LEU A 93 21.93 -87.62 -6.37
N THR A 94 20.65 -87.53 -5.96
CA THR A 94 19.54 -87.76 -6.87
C THR A 94 19.51 -86.66 -7.94
N GLY A 95 19.18 -86.99 -9.19
CA GLY A 95 19.21 -86.01 -10.29
C GLY A 95 18.40 -84.74 -10.00
N LEU A 96 17.22 -84.90 -9.38
CA LEU A 96 16.37 -83.76 -8.98
C LEU A 96 17.05 -82.81 -7.98
N GLU A 97 17.83 -83.33 -7.03
CA GLU A 97 18.52 -82.48 -6.05
C GLU A 97 19.76 -81.81 -6.65
N GLN A 98 20.43 -82.47 -7.60
CA GLN A 98 21.51 -81.86 -8.36
C GLN A 98 21.00 -80.69 -9.21
N ASP A 99 19.88 -80.89 -9.92
CA ASP A 99 19.25 -79.86 -10.74
C ASP A 99 18.82 -78.66 -9.89
N LYS A 100 18.23 -78.90 -8.70
CA LYS A 100 17.87 -77.82 -7.75
C LYS A 100 19.07 -76.99 -7.30
N ILE A 101 20.20 -77.64 -6.99
CA ILE A 101 21.43 -76.95 -6.57
C ILE A 101 21.94 -76.05 -7.71
N ILE A 102 21.90 -76.55 -8.95
CA ILE A 102 22.32 -75.81 -10.14
C ILE A 102 21.36 -74.64 -10.42
N GLU A 103 20.05 -74.84 -10.33
CA GLU A 103 19.05 -73.79 -10.50
C GLU A 103 19.16 -72.71 -9.42
N GLU A 104 19.34 -73.11 -8.16
CA GLU A 104 19.54 -72.17 -7.06
C GLU A 104 20.81 -71.34 -7.26
N TYR A 105 21.91 -71.98 -7.69
CA TYR A 105 23.14 -71.27 -8.03
C TYR A 105 22.91 -70.26 -9.15
N LYS A 106 22.26 -70.66 -10.26
CA LYS A 106 21.92 -69.74 -11.37
C LYS A 106 21.07 -68.56 -10.90
N GLY A 107 20.05 -68.81 -10.09
CA GLY A 107 19.19 -67.76 -9.54
C GLY A 107 19.96 -66.76 -8.66
N LEU A 108 20.90 -67.25 -7.86
CA LEU A 108 21.77 -66.39 -7.05
C LEU A 108 22.75 -65.58 -7.91
N VAL A 109 23.31 -66.17 -8.97
CA VAL A 109 24.20 -65.46 -9.90
C VAL A 109 23.46 -64.31 -10.59
N VAL A 110 22.22 -64.52 -11.03
CA VAL A 110 21.38 -63.45 -11.61
C VAL A 110 21.13 -62.33 -10.60
N LYS A 111 20.77 -62.67 -9.35
CA LYS A 111 20.56 -61.67 -8.29
C LYS A 111 21.83 -60.88 -7.97
N ILE A 112 22.97 -61.56 -7.84
CA ILE A 112 24.26 -60.91 -7.57
C ILE A 112 24.61 -59.93 -8.70
N THR A 113 24.39 -60.34 -9.96
CA THR A 113 24.65 -59.48 -11.12
C THR A 113 23.75 -58.24 -11.09
N GLY A 114 22.44 -58.41 -10.84
CA GLY A 114 21.51 -57.28 -10.72
C GLY A 114 21.85 -56.33 -9.57
N TYR A 115 22.25 -56.86 -8.40
CA TYR A 115 22.70 -56.04 -7.28
C TYR A 115 24.00 -55.30 -7.60
N LEU A 116 24.94 -55.93 -8.32
CA LEU A 116 26.18 -55.28 -8.73
C LEU A 116 25.95 -54.20 -9.78
N GLU A 117 25.01 -54.39 -10.68
CA GLU A 117 24.61 -53.37 -11.65
C GLU A 117 24.10 -52.12 -10.94
N ILE A 118 23.24 -52.29 -9.93
CA ILE A 118 22.74 -51.19 -9.09
C ILE A 118 23.89 -50.52 -8.32
N LEU A 119 24.80 -51.30 -7.73
CA LEU A 119 25.92 -50.76 -6.95
C LEU A 119 26.99 -50.06 -7.80
N ARG A 120 27.18 -50.47 -9.06
CA ARG A 120 28.18 -49.91 -9.97
C ARG A 120 27.67 -48.70 -10.75
N ASN A 121 26.36 -48.61 -10.98
CA ASN A 121 25.76 -47.56 -11.79
C ASN A 121 24.87 -46.64 -10.92
N PRO A 122 25.34 -45.42 -10.58
CA PRO A 122 24.56 -44.44 -9.83
C PRO A 122 23.22 -44.07 -10.48
N ASP A 123 23.14 -44.08 -11.81
CA ASP A 123 21.91 -43.80 -12.54
C ASP A 123 20.88 -44.90 -12.31
N ARG A 124 21.32 -46.18 -12.34
CA ARG A 124 20.46 -47.33 -12.06
C ARG A 124 19.95 -47.32 -10.62
N LEU A 125 20.78 -46.95 -9.65
CA LEU A 125 20.34 -46.75 -8.27
C LEU A 125 19.26 -45.66 -8.17
N THR A 126 19.44 -44.55 -8.87
CA THR A 126 18.49 -43.44 -8.90
C THR A 126 17.16 -43.86 -9.52
N GLU A 127 17.17 -44.68 -10.57
CA GLU A 127 15.97 -45.27 -11.16
C GLU A 127 15.21 -46.12 -10.14
N VAL A 128 15.90 -47.04 -9.44
CA VAL A 128 15.28 -47.88 -8.40
C VAL A 128 14.66 -47.04 -7.29
N VAL A 129 15.37 -46.02 -6.79
CA VAL A 129 14.84 -45.10 -5.77
C VAL A 129 13.60 -44.37 -6.28
N LYS A 130 13.59 -43.97 -7.55
CA LYS A 130 12.44 -43.27 -8.15
C LYS A 130 11.24 -44.21 -8.30
N GLU A 131 11.45 -45.45 -8.71
CA GLU A 131 10.43 -46.50 -8.78
C GLU A 131 9.80 -46.73 -7.38
N GLU A 132 10.63 -46.91 -6.35
CA GLU A 132 10.17 -47.06 -4.96
C GLU A 132 9.39 -45.84 -4.45
N LEU A 133 9.85 -44.62 -4.76
CA LEU A 133 9.13 -43.39 -4.39
C LEU A 133 7.77 -43.29 -5.10
N TYR A 134 7.67 -43.72 -6.35
CA TYR A 134 6.38 -43.77 -7.05
C TYR A 134 5.43 -44.79 -6.43
N GLU A 135 5.93 -45.97 -6.05
CA GLU A 135 5.13 -46.97 -5.34
C GLU A 135 4.59 -46.41 -4.00
N VAL A 136 5.42 -45.67 -3.26
CA VAL A 136 4.98 -45.00 -2.01
C VAL A 136 3.89 -43.97 -2.28
N VAL A 137 4.03 -43.15 -3.32
CA VAL A 137 3.01 -42.16 -3.71
C VAL A 137 1.72 -42.85 -4.15
N GLU A 138 1.78 -44.00 -4.84
CA GLU A 138 0.60 -44.75 -5.27
C GLU A 138 -0.12 -45.42 -4.08
N LEU A 139 0.62 -46.01 -3.15
CA LEU A 139 0.06 -46.70 -1.98
C LEU A 139 -0.46 -45.75 -0.90
N PHE A 140 0.18 -44.58 -0.72
CA PHE A 140 -0.07 -43.70 0.43
C PHE A 140 -0.40 -42.24 0.06
N GLY A 141 -0.47 -41.90 -1.23
CA GLY A 141 -0.79 -40.55 -1.68
C GLY A 141 -2.23 -40.17 -1.41
N ASP A 142 -2.44 -39.01 -0.78
CA ASP A 142 -3.75 -38.39 -0.61
C ASP A 142 -3.81 -37.03 -1.32
N ALA A 143 -5.03 -36.59 -1.61
CA ALA A 143 -5.24 -35.25 -2.14
C ALA A 143 -4.96 -34.21 -1.04
N ARG A 144 -4.30 -33.11 -1.41
CA ARG A 144 -4.08 -32.01 -0.47
C ARG A 144 -5.44 -31.52 0.07
N ARG A 145 -5.56 -31.54 1.39
CA ARG A 145 -6.80 -31.14 2.09
C ARG A 145 -6.94 -29.63 2.24
N THR A 146 -5.82 -28.91 2.23
CA THR A 146 -5.76 -27.46 2.36
C THR A 146 -5.58 -26.79 1.00
N GLU A 147 -6.12 -25.59 0.85
CA GLU A 147 -5.87 -24.73 -0.30
C GLU A 147 -4.85 -23.65 0.11
N ILE A 148 -3.85 -23.38 -0.75
CA ILE A 148 -3.01 -22.21 -0.56
C ILE A 148 -3.69 -21.09 -1.33
N ASP A 149 -4.37 -20.23 -0.59
CA ASP A 149 -4.90 -18.99 -1.13
C ASP A 149 -3.73 -18.02 -1.34
N TYR A 150 -3.47 -17.67 -2.60
CA TYR A 150 -2.47 -16.68 -3.00
C TYR A 150 -3.03 -15.25 -3.02
N SER A 151 -4.23 -15.02 -2.47
CA SER A 151 -4.73 -13.67 -2.22
C SER A 151 -3.86 -12.99 -1.16
N TYR A 152 -2.74 -12.43 -1.61
CA TYR A 152 -2.08 -11.34 -0.93
C TYR A 152 -3.07 -10.18 -0.90
N GLN A 153 -3.82 -10.05 0.20
CA GLN A 153 -4.22 -8.73 0.66
C GLN A 153 -2.91 -8.07 1.11
N ASP A 154 -2.16 -7.53 0.16
CA ASP A 154 -1.10 -6.58 0.50
C ASP A 154 -1.79 -5.48 1.31
N LEU A 155 -1.45 -5.36 2.60
CA LEU A 155 -1.87 -4.22 3.40
C LEU A 155 -1.32 -2.99 2.69
N ASP A 156 -2.20 -2.21 2.08
CA ASP A 156 -1.80 -0.94 1.49
C ASP A 156 -1.34 -0.03 2.64
N ALA A 157 -0.40 0.88 2.38
CA ALA A 157 0.01 1.84 3.41
C ALA A 157 -1.19 2.64 3.96
N GLU A 158 -2.27 2.74 3.17
CA GLU A 158 -3.56 3.30 3.56
C GLU A 158 -4.27 2.48 4.65
N ASP A 159 -4.19 1.14 4.64
CA ASP A 159 -4.83 0.28 5.66
C ASP A 159 -4.23 0.45 7.07
N LEU A 160 -3.02 0.99 7.16
CA LEU A 160 -2.35 1.34 8.42
C LEU A 160 -2.78 2.72 8.95
N ILE A 161 -3.48 3.52 8.15
CA ILE A 161 -3.96 4.84 8.55
C ILE A 161 -5.31 4.69 9.26
N ALA A 162 -5.44 5.29 10.44
CA ALA A 162 -6.71 5.30 11.13
C ALA A 162 -7.74 6.17 10.39
N VAL A 163 -8.97 5.66 10.23
CA VAL A 163 -10.09 6.42 9.70
C VAL A 163 -10.55 7.45 10.75
N GLU A 164 -10.14 8.69 10.56
CA GLU A 164 -10.58 9.83 11.38
C GLU A 164 -10.98 11.05 10.51
N ASP A 165 -11.86 11.88 11.06
CA ASP A 165 -12.23 13.16 10.44
C ASP A 165 -11.14 14.21 10.70
N ARG A 166 -10.69 14.85 9.63
CA ARG A 166 -9.70 15.92 9.65
C ARG A 166 -10.29 17.19 9.09
N ILE A 167 -9.86 18.31 9.65
CA ILE A 167 -10.06 19.63 9.03
C ILE A 167 -8.94 19.82 8.03
N VAL A 168 -9.32 20.14 6.80
CA VAL A 168 -8.41 20.55 5.73
C VAL A 168 -8.50 22.05 5.58
N THR A 169 -7.35 22.71 5.55
CA THR A 169 -7.25 24.16 5.38
C THR A 169 -6.37 24.45 4.17
N LEU A 170 -6.87 25.25 3.24
CA LEU A 170 -6.12 25.80 2.12
C LEU A 170 -6.10 27.33 2.26
N SER A 171 -4.93 27.93 2.40
CA SER A 171 -4.77 29.39 2.45
C SER A 171 -4.84 30.02 1.06
N GLN A 172 -5.09 31.34 1.01
CA GLN A 172 -5.08 32.08 -0.26
C GLN A 172 -3.70 32.09 -0.93
N ASP A 173 -2.64 32.08 -0.11
CA ASP A 173 -1.25 31.95 -0.56
C ASP A 173 -0.91 30.53 -1.09
N GLY A 174 -1.89 29.62 -1.07
CA GLY A 174 -1.73 28.26 -1.58
C GLY A 174 -1.03 27.31 -0.62
N TYR A 175 -1.05 27.57 0.69
CA TYR A 175 -0.58 26.60 1.68
C TYR A 175 -1.71 25.67 2.10
N ILE A 176 -1.45 24.37 2.11
CA ILE A 176 -2.44 23.35 2.51
C ILE A 176 -1.94 22.56 3.72
N LYS A 177 -2.85 22.29 4.66
CA LYS A 177 -2.60 21.46 5.85
C LYS A 177 -3.85 20.69 6.29
N THR A 178 -3.62 19.67 7.09
CA THR A 178 -4.67 18.94 7.81
C THR A 178 -4.44 18.97 9.31
N GLN A 179 -5.53 18.93 10.05
CA GLN A 179 -5.53 18.92 11.51
C GLN A 179 -6.61 17.96 12.02
N PRO A 180 -6.39 17.23 13.13
CA PRO A 180 -7.43 16.42 13.73
C PRO A 180 -8.58 17.31 14.20
N LEU A 181 -9.83 16.88 13.97
CA LEU A 181 -11.01 17.62 14.43
C LEU A 181 -11.04 17.79 15.97
N SER A 182 -10.43 16.86 16.71
CA SER A 182 -10.31 16.92 18.17
C SER A 182 -9.52 18.12 18.67
N ASP A 183 -8.47 18.51 17.93
CA ASP A 183 -7.58 19.63 18.29
C ASP A 183 -8.26 20.97 18.02
N TYR A 184 -9.35 20.96 17.25
CA TYR A 184 -10.15 22.12 16.90
C TYR A 184 -11.28 22.41 17.88
N ARG A 185 -11.74 21.42 18.65
CA ARG A 185 -12.84 21.60 19.61
C ARG A 185 -12.45 22.61 20.69
N ALA A 186 -13.23 23.69 20.77
CA ALA A 186 -13.06 24.73 21.76
C ALA A 186 -13.28 24.24 23.21
N GLN A 187 -12.47 24.80 24.11
CA GLN A 187 -12.52 24.67 25.56
C GLN A 187 -13.89 25.12 26.10
N LYS A 188 -14.52 24.34 27.00
CA LYS A 188 -15.76 24.76 27.69
C LYS A 188 -15.55 26.04 28.49
N ARG A 189 -16.61 26.84 28.63
CA ARG A 189 -16.67 28.08 29.44
C ARG A 189 -15.94 27.92 30.78
N GLY A 190 -14.94 28.77 31.04
CA GLY A 190 -14.29 28.93 32.35
C GLY A 190 -12.79 28.56 32.47
N GLY A 191 -12.12 28.13 31.40
CA GLY A 191 -10.68 27.83 31.43
C GLY A 191 -9.80 29.05 31.13
N ARG A 192 -8.79 29.34 31.97
CA ARG A 192 -7.73 30.34 31.67
C ARG A 192 -6.94 29.87 30.44
N GLY A 193 -7.00 30.63 29.35
CA GLY A 193 -6.26 30.39 28.13
C GLY A 193 -4.75 30.42 28.39
N LYS A 194 -4.04 29.36 27.98
CA LYS A 194 -2.58 29.36 27.97
C LYS A 194 -2.10 30.32 26.87
N SER A 195 -1.17 31.19 27.25
CA SER A 195 -0.55 32.24 26.45
C SER A 195 -0.18 31.76 25.04
N ALA A 196 -0.73 32.45 24.03
CA ALA A 196 -0.33 32.30 22.64
C ALA A 196 0.89 33.19 22.39
N THR A 197 2.04 32.56 22.19
CA THR A 197 3.28 33.20 21.77
C THR A 197 3.06 33.93 20.44
N ALA A 198 3.57 35.16 20.33
CA ALA A 198 3.44 36.12 19.24
C ALA A 198 3.33 35.50 17.82
N MET A 199 2.16 35.65 17.19
CA MET A 199 1.96 35.34 15.78
C MET A 199 2.66 36.39 14.91
N LYS A 200 3.60 35.97 14.07
CA LYS A 200 4.16 36.76 12.97
C LYS A 200 3.53 36.27 11.68
N GLU A 201 2.94 37.22 10.94
CA GLU A 201 2.36 37.13 9.59
C GLU A 201 1.19 36.13 9.48
N GLU A 202 -0.03 36.68 9.56
CA GLU A 202 -1.30 35.95 9.47
C GLU A 202 -1.48 35.34 8.06
N ASP A 203 -1.48 34.01 8.00
CA ASP A 203 -1.83 33.25 6.80
C ASP A 203 -3.36 33.13 6.76
N GLU A 204 -4.00 33.83 5.84
CA GLU A 204 -5.46 33.88 5.73
C GLU A 204 -6.01 32.55 5.17
N VAL A 205 -6.94 31.96 5.92
CA VAL A 205 -7.64 30.75 5.50
C VAL A 205 -8.52 31.07 4.28
N GLY A 206 -8.25 30.42 3.14
CA GLY A 206 -9.03 30.58 1.91
C GLY A 206 -10.20 29.60 1.83
N GLN A 207 -9.95 28.32 2.10
CA GLN A 207 -10.98 27.27 2.17
C GLN A 207 -10.74 26.38 3.40
N LEU A 208 -11.83 26.08 4.10
CA LEU A 208 -11.85 25.14 5.22
C LEU A 208 -13.00 24.15 5.01
N PHE A 209 -12.70 22.87 5.16
CA PHE A 209 -13.71 21.82 5.08
C PHE A 209 -13.27 20.62 5.91
N VAL A 210 -14.24 19.78 6.28
CA VAL A 210 -14.01 18.51 6.97
C VAL A 210 -13.98 17.40 5.94
N ALA A 211 -12.99 16.51 6.05
CA ALA A 211 -12.86 15.31 5.22
C ALA A 211 -12.31 14.17 6.07
N SER A 212 -12.75 12.94 5.80
CA SER A 212 -12.10 11.76 6.35
C SER A 212 -10.69 11.63 5.79
N THR A 213 -9.78 11.10 6.60
CA THR A 213 -8.42 10.67 6.17
C THR A 213 -8.40 9.90 4.85
N HIS A 214 -9.39 9.06 4.60
CA HIS A 214 -9.46 8.17 3.43
C HIS A 214 -10.20 8.81 2.24
N ASP A 215 -10.83 9.96 2.45
CA ASP A 215 -11.49 10.68 1.37
C ASP A 215 -10.48 11.11 0.32
N MET A 216 -10.96 11.13 -0.92
CA MET A 216 -10.24 11.65 -2.06
C MET A 216 -10.58 13.13 -2.25
N LEU A 217 -9.57 13.99 -2.17
CA LEU A 217 -9.70 15.40 -2.43
C LEU A 217 -9.53 15.67 -3.92
N LEU A 218 -10.61 16.11 -4.57
CA LEU A 218 -10.61 16.56 -5.96
C LEU A 218 -10.21 18.04 -6.02
N CYS A 219 -8.96 18.30 -6.40
CA CYS A 219 -8.39 19.64 -6.47
C CYS A 219 -8.52 20.18 -7.90
N PHE A 220 -9.40 21.15 -8.11
CA PHE A 220 -9.63 21.78 -9.41
C PHE A 220 -8.78 23.04 -9.56
N SER A 221 -8.16 23.23 -10.72
CA SER A 221 -7.35 24.41 -11.00
C SER A 221 -8.07 25.43 -11.87
N ASN A 222 -7.60 26.68 -11.85
CA ASN A 222 -8.07 27.76 -12.71
C ASN A 222 -7.97 27.43 -14.20
N LYS A 223 -7.01 26.57 -14.60
CA LYS A 223 -6.85 26.06 -15.97
C LYS A 223 -7.79 24.91 -16.34
N GLY A 224 -8.74 24.56 -15.47
CA GLY A 224 -9.73 23.51 -15.73
C GLY A 224 -9.18 22.09 -15.64
N LYS A 225 -8.01 21.91 -15.00
CA LYS A 225 -7.48 20.59 -14.66
C LYS A 225 -7.99 20.14 -13.30
N LEU A 226 -7.94 18.83 -13.07
CA LEU A 226 -8.24 18.19 -11.81
C LEU A 226 -7.10 17.27 -11.39
N TYR A 227 -6.75 17.35 -10.12
CA TYR A 227 -5.80 16.50 -9.43
C TYR A 227 -6.48 15.78 -8.26
N TRP A 228 -5.89 14.68 -7.84
CA TRP A 228 -6.38 13.88 -6.73
C TRP A 228 -5.34 13.86 -5.63
N GLN A 229 -5.79 14.03 -4.40
CA GLN A 229 -4.94 13.91 -3.23
C GLN A 229 -5.72 13.21 -2.13
N LYS A 230 -5.19 12.15 -1.53
CA LYS A 230 -5.82 11.55 -0.35
C LYS A 230 -5.63 12.49 0.83
N THR A 231 -6.65 12.64 1.67
CA THR A 231 -6.59 13.54 2.83
C THR A 231 -5.40 13.22 3.75
N TRP A 232 -5.11 11.94 3.99
CA TRP A 232 -3.98 11.52 4.84
C TRP A 232 -2.59 11.86 4.29
N GLN A 233 -2.47 12.09 2.97
CA GLN A 233 -1.21 12.46 2.32
C GLN A 233 -0.87 13.93 2.49
N LEU A 234 -1.83 14.75 2.92
CA LEU A 234 -1.59 16.16 3.23
C LEU A 234 -0.80 16.30 4.55
N PRO A 235 -0.04 17.39 4.73
CA PRO A 235 0.77 17.55 5.93
C PRO A 235 -0.12 17.74 7.17
N LEU A 236 0.07 16.88 8.17
CA LEU A 236 -0.48 17.07 9.51
C LEU A 236 0.28 18.19 10.21
N ALA A 237 -0.40 19.25 10.63
CA ALA A 237 0.26 20.41 11.22
C ALA A 237 -0.59 21.02 12.35
N SER A 238 0.08 21.64 13.34
CA SER A 238 -0.59 22.37 14.42
C SER A 238 -1.22 23.68 13.93
N ARG A 239 -2.14 24.25 14.71
CA ARG A 239 -2.91 25.45 14.34
C ARG A 239 -2.04 26.62 13.88
N GLY A 240 -0.93 26.88 14.57
CA GLY A 240 -0.01 27.98 14.23
C GLY A 240 0.96 27.71 13.07
N SER A 241 0.96 26.51 12.49
CA SER A 241 1.81 26.18 11.33
C SER A 241 1.10 26.52 10.02
N ARG A 242 1.83 27.07 9.05
CA ARG A 242 1.28 27.42 7.71
C ARG A 242 0.95 26.19 6.86
N GLY A 243 1.60 25.05 7.11
CA GLY A 243 1.46 23.85 6.27
C GLY A 243 2.51 23.80 5.16
N LYS A 244 2.18 23.17 4.02
CA LYS A 244 3.08 23.11 2.85
C LYS A 244 2.45 23.81 1.65
N PRO A 245 3.25 24.46 0.79
CA PRO A 245 2.75 24.98 -0.49
C PRO A 245 2.13 23.87 -1.35
N ILE A 246 0.95 24.11 -1.91
CA ILE A 246 0.20 23.14 -2.72
C ILE A 246 0.93 22.80 -4.02
N VAL A 247 1.71 23.73 -4.56
CA VAL A 247 2.61 23.52 -5.72
C VAL A 247 3.69 22.47 -5.47
N ASN A 248 4.03 22.18 -4.21
CA ASN A 248 4.98 21.12 -3.85
C ASN A 248 4.30 19.75 -3.69
N ILE A 249 2.96 19.71 -3.69
CA ILE A 249 2.16 18.51 -3.52
C ILE A 249 1.56 18.09 -4.87
N LEU A 250 1.09 19.06 -5.66
CA LEU A 250 0.46 18.85 -6.95
C LEU A 250 1.35 19.40 -8.08
N PRO A 251 1.46 18.70 -9.23
CA PRO A 251 2.25 19.14 -10.37
C PRO A 251 1.51 20.23 -11.16
N LEU A 252 1.48 21.45 -10.63
CA LEU A 252 0.83 22.61 -11.24
C LEU A 252 1.74 23.29 -12.28
N ASP A 253 1.16 23.74 -13.40
CA ASP A 253 1.90 24.54 -14.40
C ASP A 253 2.12 25.97 -13.91
N ASP A 254 2.99 26.72 -14.61
CA ASP A 254 3.20 28.15 -14.33
C ASP A 254 1.88 28.95 -14.45
N GLY A 255 1.59 29.78 -13.44
CA GLY A 255 0.33 30.52 -13.30
C GLY A 255 -0.92 29.66 -13.02
N GLU A 256 -0.77 28.35 -12.80
CA GLU A 256 -1.86 27.47 -12.39
C GLU A 256 -2.04 27.48 -10.86
N HIS A 257 -3.26 27.71 -10.39
CA HIS A 257 -3.60 27.68 -8.97
C HIS A 257 -4.90 26.90 -8.74
N ILE A 258 -5.07 26.36 -7.53
CA ILE A 258 -6.28 25.62 -7.15
C ILE A 258 -7.40 26.59 -6.82
N THR A 259 -8.55 26.42 -7.47
CA THR A 259 -9.75 27.25 -7.28
C THR A 259 -10.67 26.65 -6.23
N SER A 260 -10.72 25.32 -6.16
CA SER A 260 -11.66 24.60 -5.30
C SER A 260 -11.19 23.19 -5.03
N VAL A 261 -11.47 22.72 -3.82
CA VAL A 261 -11.23 21.34 -3.41
C VAL A 261 -12.54 20.72 -2.98
N LEU A 262 -12.90 19.57 -3.58
CA LEU A 262 -14.10 18.82 -3.23
C LEU A 262 -13.69 17.49 -2.58
N PRO A 263 -13.99 17.26 -1.29
CA PRO A 263 -13.80 15.95 -0.66
C PRO A 263 -14.85 14.96 -1.18
N VAL A 264 -14.40 13.74 -1.48
CA VAL A 264 -15.22 12.67 -2.04
C VAL A 264 -14.84 11.34 -1.38
N ASP A 265 -15.83 10.66 -0.81
CA ASP A 265 -15.73 9.34 -0.21
C ASP A 265 -15.75 8.21 -1.24
N GLU A 266 -16.66 8.30 -2.22
CA GLU A 266 -16.80 7.31 -3.29
C GLU A 266 -17.15 7.95 -4.65
N PHE A 267 -16.86 7.23 -5.74
CA PHE A 267 -17.12 7.71 -7.10
C PHE A 267 -18.34 7.04 -7.72
N ASP A 268 -19.53 7.54 -7.39
CA ASP A 268 -20.81 7.02 -7.89
C ASP A 268 -21.32 7.74 -9.17
N ASP A 269 -22.41 7.19 -9.72
CA ASP A 269 -23.10 7.68 -10.92
C ASP A 269 -24.21 8.70 -10.62
N GLU A 270 -24.54 8.93 -9.35
CA GLU A 270 -25.65 9.77 -8.90
C GLU A 270 -25.21 11.22 -8.73
N ARG A 271 -24.06 11.42 -8.09
CA ARG A 271 -23.47 12.73 -7.84
C ARG A 271 -22.81 13.30 -9.09
N ILE A 272 -22.90 14.62 -9.21
CA ILE A 272 -22.42 15.38 -10.35
C ILE A 272 -21.47 16.46 -9.86
N VAL A 273 -20.36 16.61 -10.58
CA VAL A 273 -19.51 17.79 -10.45
C VAL A 273 -20.03 18.85 -11.41
N PHE A 274 -20.59 19.91 -10.83
CA PHE A 274 -20.95 21.12 -11.55
C PHE A 274 -19.76 22.08 -11.58
N MET A 275 -19.45 22.60 -12.76
CA MET A 275 -18.35 23.55 -12.99
C MET A 275 -18.88 24.80 -13.68
N ALA A 276 -18.37 25.96 -13.29
CA ALA A 276 -18.63 27.24 -13.95
C ALA A 276 -17.34 28.00 -14.23
N THR A 277 -17.26 28.60 -15.42
CA THR A 277 -16.11 29.37 -15.88
C THR A 277 -16.37 30.87 -15.83
N ARG A 278 -15.29 31.65 -15.93
CA ARG A 278 -15.27 33.12 -15.98
C ARG A 278 -16.11 33.67 -17.12
N ASN A 279 -16.14 32.98 -18.27
CA ASN A 279 -16.97 33.34 -19.43
C ASN A 279 -18.40 32.78 -19.35
N ALA A 280 -18.87 32.41 -18.16
CA ALA A 280 -20.18 31.85 -17.89
C ALA A 280 -20.49 30.56 -18.66
N VAL A 281 -19.48 29.73 -18.91
CA VAL A 281 -19.72 28.35 -19.37
C VAL A 281 -20.02 27.50 -18.14
N ALA A 282 -21.11 26.74 -18.22
CA ALA A 282 -21.55 25.81 -17.20
C ALA A 282 -21.42 24.38 -17.73
N LYS A 283 -20.96 23.47 -16.87
CA LYS A 283 -20.72 22.08 -17.25
C LYS A 283 -21.07 21.12 -16.11
N ARG A 284 -21.72 20.02 -16.46
CA ARG A 284 -22.01 18.90 -15.56
C ARG A 284 -21.27 17.66 -16.03
N VAL A 285 -20.55 17.02 -15.12
CA VAL A 285 -19.85 15.76 -15.35
C VAL A 285 -20.18 14.83 -14.19
N LYS A 286 -20.43 13.55 -14.49
CA LYS A 286 -20.66 12.55 -13.44
C LYS A 286 -19.43 12.42 -12.56
N LEU A 287 -19.65 12.23 -11.26
CA LEU A 287 -18.55 12.01 -10.33
C LEU A 287 -17.72 10.78 -10.72
N LYS A 288 -18.37 9.69 -11.15
CA LYS A 288 -17.73 8.48 -11.67
C LYS A 288 -16.67 8.70 -12.76
N ASP A 289 -16.79 9.74 -13.59
CA ASP A 289 -15.80 10.02 -14.64
C ASP A 289 -14.43 10.44 -14.05
N PHE A 290 -14.40 10.82 -12.76
CA PHE A 290 -13.20 11.18 -12.00
C PHE A 290 -12.63 10.00 -11.18
N SER A 291 -13.18 8.78 -11.30
CA SER A 291 -12.79 7.59 -10.52
C SER A 291 -11.39 7.03 -10.77
N ARG A 292 -10.68 7.54 -11.79
CA ARG A 292 -9.36 7.02 -12.21
C ARG A 292 -8.28 8.09 -12.06
N PRO A 293 -7.63 8.17 -10.88
CA PRO A 293 -6.56 9.12 -10.62
C PRO A 293 -5.39 8.98 -11.59
N ARG A 294 -4.73 10.11 -11.89
CA ARG A 294 -3.48 10.17 -12.66
C ARG A 294 -2.55 11.18 -12.01
N ALA A 295 -1.26 10.86 -11.94
CA ALA A 295 -0.26 11.70 -11.27
C ALA A 295 -0.19 13.12 -11.85
N ASN A 296 -0.24 13.26 -13.18
CA ASN A 296 -0.16 14.57 -13.86
C ASN A 296 -1.51 15.31 -13.93
N GLY A 297 -2.52 14.85 -13.20
CA GLY A 297 -3.88 15.34 -13.32
C GLY A 297 -4.55 15.00 -14.66
N ILE A 298 -5.76 15.53 -14.84
CA ILE A 298 -6.56 15.40 -16.05
C ILE A 298 -7.29 16.70 -16.38
N ILE A 299 -7.77 16.83 -17.62
CA ILE A 299 -8.69 17.90 -17.99
C ILE A 299 -10.09 17.59 -17.43
N ALA A 300 -10.60 18.45 -16.55
CA ALA A 300 -11.97 18.40 -16.04
C ALA A 300 -12.92 19.23 -16.91
N VAL A 301 -12.43 20.34 -17.46
CA VAL A 301 -13.13 21.17 -18.45
C VAL A 301 -12.16 21.75 -19.45
N ASP A 302 -12.54 21.71 -20.73
CA ASP A 302 -11.78 22.35 -21.80
C ASP A 302 -12.11 23.84 -21.86
N LEU A 303 -11.09 24.68 -21.68
CA LEU A 303 -11.24 26.14 -21.58
C LEU A 303 -10.84 26.83 -22.90
N LEU A 304 -11.19 28.11 -23.02
CA LEU A 304 -10.61 29.03 -24.02
C LEU A 304 -9.35 29.67 -23.43
N ASP A 305 -8.47 30.20 -24.29
CA ASP A 305 -7.19 30.80 -23.87
C ASP A 305 -7.34 31.94 -22.83
N ASP A 306 -8.49 32.64 -22.81
CA ASP A 306 -8.81 33.71 -21.85
C ASP A 306 -9.90 33.33 -20.82
N ASP A 307 -10.23 32.04 -20.69
CA ASP A 307 -11.22 31.55 -19.72
C ASP A 307 -10.56 30.87 -18.53
N GLU A 308 -11.23 30.93 -17.38
CA GLU A 308 -10.75 30.34 -16.13
C GLU A 308 -11.90 29.61 -15.46
N LEU A 309 -11.62 28.48 -14.83
CA LEU A 309 -12.57 27.86 -13.92
C LEU A 309 -12.73 28.76 -12.69
N VAL A 310 -13.97 29.09 -12.31
CA VAL A 310 -14.26 30.02 -11.21
C VAL A 310 -14.88 29.31 -10.02
N GLY A 311 -15.63 28.24 -10.25
CA GLY A 311 -16.24 27.50 -9.15
C GLY A 311 -16.63 26.09 -9.54
N THR A 312 -16.58 25.21 -8.55
CA THR A 312 -17.05 23.83 -8.65
C THR A 312 -17.92 23.49 -7.45
N ALA A 313 -18.90 22.61 -7.66
CA ALA A 313 -19.72 22.08 -6.58
C ALA A 313 -20.08 20.62 -6.87
N LEU A 314 -20.21 19.85 -5.80
CA LEU A 314 -20.79 18.51 -5.87
C LEU A 314 -22.30 18.62 -5.66
N THR A 315 -23.07 18.04 -6.58
CA THR A 315 -24.53 18.18 -6.64
C THR A 315 -25.21 16.83 -6.88
N ASP A 316 -26.52 16.78 -6.65
CA ASP A 316 -27.35 15.56 -6.66
C ASP A 316 -28.17 15.35 -7.94
N GLY A 317 -28.07 16.26 -8.92
CA GLY A 317 -28.90 16.18 -10.13
C GLY A 317 -30.04 17.21 -10.20
N GLU A 318 -30.51 17.70 -9.05
CA GLU A 318 -31.77 18.45 -8.93
C GLU A 318 -31.59 19.86 -8.36
N GLN A 319 -30.41 20.16 -7.82
CA GLN A 319 -30.07 21.47 -7.26
C GLN A 319 -30.13 22.62 -8.27
N GLU A 320 -30.22 23.84 -7.72
CA GLU A 320 -30.20 25.06 -8.51
C GLU A 320 -28.85 25.77 -8.35
N ILE A 321 -28.34 26.30 -9.47
CA ILE A 321 -27.04 26.95 -9.54
C ILE A 321 -27.24 28.44 -9.74
N MET A 322 -26.44 29.22 -9.00
CA MET A 322 -26.36 30.66 -9.10
C MET A 322 -25.00 31.09 -9.63
N LEU A 323 -25.01 31.96 -10.64
CA LEU A 323 -23.79 32.60 -11.17
C LEU A 323 -23.87 34.10 -10.92
N PHE A 324 -22.76 34.68 -10.47
CA PHE A 324 -22.63 36.11 -10.15
C PHE A 324 -21.55 36.75 -11.01
N SER A 325 -21.83 37.93 -11.55
CA SER A 325 -20.91 38.69 -12.39
C SER A 325 -20.29 39.88 -11.67
N ASN A 326 -19.14 40.35 -12.17
CA ASN A 326 -18.44 41.53 -11.66
C ASN A 326 -19.29 42.83 -11.72
N ILE A 327 -20.29 42.92 -12.60
CA ILE A 327 -21.17 44.10 -12.68
C ILE A 327 -22.41 43.99 -11.77
N GLY A 328 -22.51 42.97 -10.93
CA GLY A 328 -23.63 42.81 -10.00
C GLY A 328 -24.89 42.20 -10.62
N LYS A 329 -24.78 41.50 -11.76
CA LYS A 329 -25.84 40.62 -12.26
C LYS A 329 -25.69 39.22 -11.68
N ALA A 330 -26.82 38.56 -11.42
CA ALA A 330 -26.86 37.14 -11.07
C ALA A 330 -27.92 36.39 -11.88
N ILE A 331 -27.71 35.10 -12.10
CA ILE A 331 -28.71 34.19 -12.67
C ILE A 331 -28.84 32.97 -11.75
N ARG A 332 -30.06 32.49 -11.54
CA ARG A 332 -30.38 31.24 -10.84
C ARG A 332 -31.12 30.33 -11.80
N PHE A 333 -30.65 29.11 -12.01
CA PHE A 333 -31.26 28.14 -12.92
C PHE A 333 -31.11 26.72 -12.38
N LYS A 334 -31.95 25.78 -12.82
CA LYS A 334 -31.85 24.38 -12.43
C LYS A 334 -30.66 23.72 -13.07
N GLU A 335 -29.90 22.93 -12.34
CA GLU A 335 -28.75 22.26 -12.94
C GLU A 335 -29.14 21.31 -14.08
N SER A 336 -30.35 20.76 -14.04
CA SER A 336 -30.93 19.91 -15.08
C SER A 336 -31.06 20.58 -16.45
N ASP A 337 -31.05 21.92 -16.51
CA ASP A 337 -30.99 22.66 -17.78
C ASP A 337 -29.66 22.46 -18.53
N VAL A 338 -28.60 22.05 -17.82
CA VAL A 338 -27.31 21.68 -18.38
C VAL A 338 -27.28 20.17 -18.52
N ARG A 339 -27.11 19.64 -19.74
CA ARG A 339 -26.96 18.19 -19.91
C ARG A 339 -25.64 17.71 -19.30
N VAL A 340 -25.63 16.46 -18.83
CA VAL A 340 -24.39 15.77 -18.44
C VAL A 340 -23.51 15.56 -19.67
N MET A 341 -22.22 15.82 -19.54
CA MET A 341 -21.22 15.74 -20.60
C MET A 341 -19.97 15.02 -20.10
N GLY A 342 -19.12 14.61 -21.04
CA GLY A 342 -17.80 14.06 -20.71
C GLY A 342 -16.80 15.14 -20.27
N ARG A 343 -15.73 14.69 -19.61
CA ARG A 343 -14.65 15.55 -19.07
C ARG A 343 -13.94 16.44 -20.10
N THR A 344 -13.79 16.01 -21.35
CA THR A 344 -13.11 16.82 -22.38
C THR A 344 -14.04 17.83 -23.08
N ALA A 345 -15.33 17.84 -22.77
CA ALA A 345 -16.25 18.80 -23.36
C ALA A 345 -16.05 20.21 -22.78
N ARG A 346 -16.32 21.25 -23.56
CA ARG A 346 -16.26 22.64 -23.10
C ARG A 346 -17.40 23.02 -22.16
N GLY A 347 -18.61 22.51 -22.42
CA GLY A 347 -19.81 22.86 -21.64
C GLY A 347 -20.83 23.66 -22.46
N VAL A 348 -21.80 24.27 -21.78
CA VAL A 348 -22.85 25.10 -22.40
C VAL A 348 -22.93 26.44 -21.71
N ARG A 349 -23.50 27.46 -22.38
CA ARG A 349 -23.68 28.78 -21.77
C ARG A 349 -24.62 28.71 -20.56
N GLY A 350 -24.15 29.17 -19.41
CA GLY A 350 -24.90 29.35 -18.16
C GLY A 350 -25.52 30.73 -18.03
N MET A 351 -24.78 31.80 -18.38
CA MET A 351 -25.26 33.19 -18.35
C MET A 351 -24.89 33.92 -19.65
N LYS A 352 -25.73 34.83 -20.14
CA LYS A 352 -25.37 35.73 -21.23
C LYS A 352 -24.68 36.95 -20.65
N LEU A 353 -23.37 37.04 -20.87
CA LEU A 353 -22.54 38.17 -20.49
C LEU A 353 -22.55 39.24 -21.59
N ALA A 354 -22.42 40.50 -21.18
CA ALA A 354 -22.09 41.59 -22.10
C ALA A 354 -20.56 41.69 -22.25
N ASP A 355 -20.08 42.44 -23.24
CA ASP A 355 -18.65 42.58 -23.49
C ASP A 355 -17.92 43.14 -22.26
N GLY A 356 -16.82 42.50 -21.87
CA GLY A 356 -16.02 42.84 -20.69
C GLY A 356 -16.61 42.41 -19.34
N VAL A 357 -17.80 41.82 -19.33
CA VAL A 357 -18.41 41.26 -18.11
C VAL A 357 -17.93 39.82 -17.91
N LYS A 358 -17.63 39.46 -16.66
CA LYS A 358 -17.15 38.13 -16.28
C LYS A 358 -17.90 37.60 -15.06
N VAL A 359 -18.02 36.28 -14.97
CA VAL A 359 -18.46 35.58 -13.76
C VAL A 359 -17.32 35.58 -12.75
N ILE A 360 -17.65 35.89 -11.50
CA ILE A 360 -16.71 35.97 -10.37
C ILE A 360 -16.98 34.91 -9.31
N SER A 361 -18.18 34.33 -9.29
CA SER A 361 -18.57 33.33 -8.30
C SER A 361 -19.70 32.46 -8.82
N MET A 362 -19.68 31.21 -8.38
CA MET A 362 -20.74 30.23 -8.51
C MET A 362 -21.15 29.76 -7.12
N GLN A 363 -22.45 29.68 -6.86
CA GLN A 363 -23.00 29.16 -5.61
C GLN A 363 -24.12 28.16 -5.91
N VAL A 364 -24.24 27.11 -5.09
CA VAL A 364 -25.43 26.25 -5.09
C VAL A 364 -26.50 26.94 -4.25
N ALA A 365 -27.70 27.11 -4.80
CA ALA A 365 -28.81 27.73 -4.08
C ALA A 365 -29.34 26.76 -3.02
N LYS A 366 -28.98 27.01 -1.76
CA LYS A 366 -29.50 26.26 -0.61
C LYS A 366 -30.67 27.04 0.03
N PRO A 367 -31.77 26.37 0.42
CA PRO A 367 -32.83 27.00 1.22
C PRO A 367 -32.27 27.62 2.49
N ASP A 368 -32.94 28.65 3.02
CA ASP A 368 -32.62 29.31 4.29
C ASP A 368 -31.20 29.91 4.39
N THR A 369 -30.54 30.14 3.25
CA THR A 369 -29.23 30.82 3.19
C THR A 369 -29.34 32.23 2.63
N LEU A 370 -28.33 33.05 2.94
CA LEU A 370 -28.18 34.40 2.44
C LEU A 370 -27.03 34.44 1.42
N ILE A 371 -27.12 35.33 0.44
CA ILE A 371 -25.99 35.67 -0.44
C ILE A 371 -25.37 36.97 0.07
N LEU A 372 -24.17 36.88 0.63
CA LEU A 372 -23.32 38.04 0.91
C LEU A 372 -22.63 38.47 -0.38
N THR A 373 -22.83 39.72 -0.78
CA THR A 373 -22.14 40.33 -1.93
C THR A 373 -21.29 41.50 -1.48
N ALA A 374 -20.02 41.54 -1.88
CA ALA A 374 -19.09 42.62 -1.59
C ALA A 374 -18.49 43.24 -2.86
N THR A 375 -18.23 44.54 -2.80
CA THR A 375 -17.72 45.36 -3.91
C THR A 375 -16.37 45.96 -3.59
N GLU A 376 -15.61 46.32 -4.63
CA GLU A 376 -14.21 46.76 -4.54
C GLU A 376 -14.02 48.01 -3.67
N ASN A 377 -15.01 48.89 -3.55
CA ASN A 377 -14.93 50.07 -2.68
C ASN A 377 -15.49 49.82 -1.26
N GLY A 378 -15.60 48.57 -0.82
CA GLY A 378 -15.94 48.22 0.56
C GLY A 378 -17.43 48.28 0.89
N PHE A 379 -18.32 48.27 -0.11
CA PHE A 379 -19.76 48.17 0.11
C PHE A 379 -20.26 46.75 -0.14
N GLY A 380 -21.34 46.37 0.52
CA GLY A 380 -21.94 45.06 0.35
C GLY A 380 -23.23 44.88 1.13
N LYS A 381 -23.80 43.68 1.05
CA LYS A 381 -25.09 43.35 1.64
C LYS A 381 -25.34 41.84 1.66
N CYS A 382 -26.24 41.42 2.53
CA CYS A 382 -26.84 40.10 2.51
C CYS A 382 -28.21 40.16 1.82
N THR A 383 -28.51 39.18 0.97
CA THR A 383 -29.84 39.03 0.36
C THR A 383 -30.27 37.58 0.40
N PRO A 384 -31.51 37.26 0.85
CA PRO A 384 -32.00 35.88 0.88
C PRO A 384 -31.90 35.21 -0.49
N VAL A 385 -31.55 33.93 -0.53
CA VAL A 385 -31.48 33.16 -1.78
C VAL A 385 -32.84 33.16 -2.51
N ASP A 386 -33.94 33.13 -1.76
CA ASP A 386 -35.30 33.11 -2.32
C ASP A 386 -35.73 34.40 -3.03
N ASP A 387 -35.06 35.52 -2.75
CA ASP A 387 -35.28 36.75 -3.54
C ASP A 387 -34.83 36.55 -5.00
N TYR A 388 -33.92 35.62 -5.26
CA TYR A 388 -33.46 35.29 -6.60
C TYR A 388 -34.41 34.28 -7.25
N SER A 389 -35.26 34.79 -8.15
CA SER A 389 -36.16 33.94 -8.95
C SER A 389 -35.39 33.01 -9.89
N THR A 390 -35.79 31.74 -9.93
CA THR A 390 -35.28 30.77 -10.91
C THR A 390 -35.75 31.12 -12.31
N ILE A 391 -34.82 31.19 -13.26
CA ILE A 391 -35.06 31.42 -14.69
C ILE A 391 -34.28 30.40 -15.53
N ASN A 392 -34.56 30.31 -16.82
CA ASN A 392 -33.79 29.43 -17.73
C ASN A 392 -32.34 29.90 -17.85
N ARG A 393 -31.40 28.96 -17.95
CA ARG A 393 -29.99 29.26 -18.24
C ARG A 393 -29.82 30.06 -19.54
N GLY A 394 -28.71 30.80 -19.64
CA GLY A 394 -28.36 31.60 -20.81
C GLY A 394 -29.07 32.94 -20.89
N GLY A 395 -29.90 33.29 -19.90
CA GLY A 395 -30.41 34.65 -19.73
C GLY A 395 -29.32 35.64 -19.29
N GLN A 396 -29.62 36.94 -19.37
CA GLN A 396 -28.72 38.01 -18.88
C GLN A 396 -28.68 38.12 -17.34
N GLY A 397 -29.55 37.39 -16.65
CA GLY A 397 -29.72 37.50 -15.22
C GLY A 397 -30.40 38.80 -14.76
N VAL A 398 -30.61 38.86 -13.45
CA VAL A 398 -31.24 39.96 -12.73
C VAL A 398 -30.19 40.74 -11.94
N ILE A 399 -30.54 41.94 -11.49
CA ILE A 399 -29.64 42.72 -10.62
C ILE A 399 -29.56 42.02 -9.27
N SER A 400 -28.35 41.65 -8.86
CA SER A 400 -28.00 41.14 -7.53
C SER A 400 -27.57 42.27 -6.61
N ILE A 401 -26.81 43.24 -7.11
CA ILE A 401 -26.44 44.49 -6.42
C ILE A 401 -26.29 45.61 -7.46
N LYS A 402 -26.67 46.84 -7.11
CA LYS A 402 -26.43 48.00 -7.98
C LYS A 402 -24.97 48.44 -7.87
N THR A 403 -24.19 48.17 -8.91
CA THR A 403 -22.85 48.73 -9.09
C THR A 403 -22.95 50.19 -9.55
N SER A 404 -22.07 51.05 -9.03
CA SER A 404 -21.97 52.48 -9.33
C SER A 404 -20.54 52.94 -9.10
N GLU A 405 -20.15 54.14 -9.51
CA GLU A 405 -18.79 54.66 -9.18
C GLU A 405 -18.48 54.63 -7.68
N ARG A 406 -19.51 54.78 -6.83
CA ARG A 406 -19.39 54.68 -5.38
C ARG A 406 -19.02 53.27 -4.93
N ASN A 407 -19.70 52.26 -5.46
CA ASN A 407 -19.54 50.86 -5.06
C ASN A 407 -18.35 50.18 -5.75
N GLY A 408 -18.14 50.52 -7.02
CA GLY A 408 -17.26 49.79 -7.92
C GLY A 408 -17.84 48.42 -8.32
N ASN A 409 -16.99 47.58 -8.89
CA ASN A 409 -17.30 46.22 -9.28
C ASN A 409 -17.52 45.30 -8.08
N VAL A 410 -18.26 44.22 -8.29
CA VAL A 410 -18.39 43.13 -7.34
C VAL A 410 -17.11 42.30 -7.34
N VAL A 411 -16.61 42.02 -6.14
CA VAL A 411 -15.40 41.24 -5.90
C VAL A 411 -15.76 39.81 -5.55
N ALA A 412 -16.77 39.62 -4.68
CA ALA A 412 -17.18 38.31 -4.22
C ALA A 412 -18.69 38.25 -3.99
N ALA A 413 -19.23 37.05 -4.19
CA ALA A 413 -20.59 36.69 -3.82
C ALA A 413 -20.56 35.28 -3.24
N VAL A 414 -20.91 35.11 -1.97
CA VAL A 414 -20.78 33.84 -1.24
C VAL A 414 -22.07 33.53 -0.51
N SER A 415 -22.46 32.25 -0.48
CA SER A 415 -23.56 31.77 0.34
C SER A 415 -23.13 31.74 1.80
N VAL A 416 -23.90 32.36 2.69
CA VAL A 416 -23.61 32.50 4.11
C VAL A 416 -24.82 32.20 4.97
N VAL A 417 -24.58 31.84 6.22
CA VAL A 417 -25.58 31.78 7.29
C VAL A 417 -25.33 32.89 8.33
N PRO A 418 -26.35 33.34 9.08
CA PRO A 418 -26.20 34.43 10.05
C PRO A 418 -25.14 34.19 11.14
N GLU A 419 -24.86 32.93 11.45
CA GLU A 419 -23.91 32.45 12.46
C GLU A 419 -22.46 32.37 11.95
N GLN A 420 -22.19 32.89 10.76
CA GLN A 420 -20.83 32.99 10.21
C GLN A 420 -20.25 34.38 10.40
N GLU A 421 -18.96 34.51 10.16
CA GLU A 421 -18.24 35.79 10.03
C GLU A 421 -17.67 35.93 8.62
N MET A 422 -17.52 37.17 8.18
CA MET A 422 -16.80 37.50 6.96
C MET A 422 -15.44 38.11 7.30
N VAL A 423 -14.45 37.81 6.48
CA VAL A 423 -13.15 38.47 6.47
C VAL A 423 -12.98 39.14 5.11
N LEU A 424 -12.72 40.45 5.12
CA LEU A 424 -12.48 41.27 3.95
C LEU A 424 -11.02 41.68 3.90
N ILE A 425 -10.42 41.59 2.70
CA ILE A 425 -9.01 41.87 2.49
C ILE A 425 -8.88 42.93 1.41
N THR A 426 -8.04 43.93 1.67
CA THR A 426 -7.73 44.97 0.68
C THR A 426 -6.40 44.72 -0.03
N ASN A 427 -6.22 45.37 -1.18
CA ASN A 427 -4.95 45.39 -1.93
C ASN A 427 -3.77 46.00 -1.15
N LYS A 428 -4.01 46.60 0.02
CA LYS A 428 -2.99 47.12 0.94
C LYS A 428 -2.81 46.23 2.18
N ALA A 429 -3.33 44.99 2.13
CA ALA A 429 -3.31 44.03 3.23
C ALA A 429 -4.02 44.52 4.50
N THR A 430 -5.03 45.39 4.36
CA THR A 430 -5.94 45.70 5.48
C THR A 430 -6.96 44.58 5.60
N LEU A 431 -7.01 43.99 6.79
CA LEU A 431 -7.95 42.95 7.16
C LEU A 431 -9.08 43.51 8.02
N VAL A 432 -10.32 43.19 7.67
CA VAL A 432 -11.49 43.50 8.49
C VAL A 432 -12.36 42.28 8.63
N ARG A 433 -12.63 41.92 9.88
CA ARG A 433 -13.48 40.81 10.27
C ARG A 433 -14.78 41.35 10.85
N SER A 434 -15.92 40.76 10.48
CA SER A 434 -17.23 41.16 11.01
C SER A 434 -18.22 40.01 10.97
N ARG A 435 -19.16 39.98 11.90
CA ARG A 435 -20.23 38.97 11.91
C ARG A 435 -21.19 39.18 10.74
N ILE A 436 -21.63 38.09 10.11
CA ILE A 436 -22.62 38.13 9.04
C ILE A 436 -23.95 38.72 9.55
N SER A 437 -24.31 38.43 10.80
CA SER A 437 -25.51 38.97 11.46
C SER A 437 -25.52 40.50 11.62
N GLU A 438 -24.36 41.16 11.53
CA GLU A 438 -24.25 42.63 11.57
C GLU A 438 -24.43 43.27 10.18
N VAL A 439 -24.31 42.47 9.11
CA VAL A 439 -24.51 42.94 7.74
C VAL A 439 -26.00 43.04 7.44
N SER A 440 -26.42 44.20 6.92
CA SER A 440 -27.83 44.43 6.60
C SER A 440 -28.38 43.44 5.57
N VAL A 441 -29.46 42.77 5.93
CA VAL A 441 -30.25 41.93 5.03
C VAL A 441 -31.23 42.82 4.27
N VAL A 442 -31.02 42.97 2.97
CA VAL A 442 -31.84 43.83 2.10
C VAL A 442 -32.07 43.16 0.75
N GLY A 443 -33.11 43.60 0.05
CA GLY A 443 -33.44 43.07 -1.27
C GLY A 443 -32.34 43.26 -2.32
N ARG A 444 -32.43 42.48 -3.40
CA ARG A 444 -31.41 42.44 -4.47
C ARG A 444 -31.07 43.81 -5.08
N ASN A 445 -32.08 44.58 -5.47
CA ASN A 445 -31.89 45.79 -6.28
C ASN A 445 -31.54 47.04 -5.44
N THR A 446 -30.54 46.90 -4.56
CA THR A 446 -30.04 47.94 -3.65
C THR A 446 -28.53 48.10 -3.84
N GLN A 447 -27.95 49.18 -3.30
CA GLN A 447 -26.50 49.43 -3.35
C GLN A 447 -25.74 48.83 -2.16
N GLY A 448 -26.44 48.25 -1.18
CA GLY A 448 -25.84 47.78 0.07
C GLY A 448 -25.35 48.88 1.00
N VAL A 449 -24.75 48.43 2.10
CA VAL A 449 -24.17 49.24 3.17
C VAL A 449 -22.65 49.18 3.12
N LYS A 450 -21.98 50.05 3.87
CA LYS A 450 -20.52 50.01 3.99
C LYS A 450 -20.14 48.83 4.89
N LEU A 451 -19.30 47.94 4.39
CA LEU A 451 -18.72 46.83 5.13
C LEU A 451 -17.35 47.20 5.72
N ILE A 452 -16.54 47.91 4.93
CA ILE A 452 -15.21 48.38 5.31
C ILE A 452 -14.99 49.80 4.82
N ASN A 453 -14.25 50.60 5.58
CA ASN A 453 -13.85 51.94 5.16
C ASN A 453 -12.52 51.88 4.40
N VAL A 454 -12.58 51.91 3.07
CA VAL A 454 -11.39 51.94 2.21
C VAL A 454 -10.83 53.36 2.07
N THR A 455 -9.51 53.49 2.16
CA THR A 455 -8.80 54.76 1.91
C THR A 455 -8.62 55.02 0.40
N LYS A 456 -8.13 56.21 0.03
CA LYS A 456 -7.90 56.54 -1.39
C LYS A 456 -6.86 55.58 -2.00
N GLY A 457 -7.23 54.93 -3.11
CA GLY A 457 -6.40 53.93 -3.80
C GLY A 457 -6.35 52.56 -3.12
N GLU A 458 -7.17 52.32 -2.10
CA GLU A 458 -7.36 51.03 -1.47
C GLU A 458 -8.66 50.40 -1.98
N GLN A 459 -8.62 49.10 -2.29
CA GLN A 459 -9.76 48.35 -2.80
C GLN A 459 -9.82 46.99 -2.14
N VAL A 460 -11.03 46.49 -1.89
CA VAL A 460 -11.27 45.10 -1.49
C VAL A 460 -10.91 44.20 -2.66
N VAL A 461 -10.08 43.20 -2.39
CA VAL A 461 -9.61 42.21 -3.38
C VAL A 461 -10.09 40.79 -3.07
N GLY A 462 -10.50 40.53 -1.83
CA GLY A 462 -10.94 39.21 -1.38
C GLY A 462 -12.00 39.28 -0.30
N LEU A 463 -12.76 38.19 -0.21
CA LEU A 463 -13.73 37.92 0.84
C LEU A 463 -13.68 36.43 1.17
N ALA A 464 -13.48 36.12 2.44
CA ALA A 464 -13.59 34.78 2.99
C ALA A 464 -14.74 34.72 4.01
N VAL A 465 -15.34 33.55 4.16
CA VAL A 465 -16.40 33.28 5.14
C VAL A 465 -15.88 32.23 6.10
N VAL A 466 -16.07 32.48 7.40
CA VAL A 466 -15.51 31.69 8.50
C VAL A 466 -16.65 31.34 9.47
N ASP A 467 -16.64 30.14 10.03
CA ASP A 467 -17.62 29.75 11.06
C ASP A 467 -17.23 30.32 12.44
N ILE A 468 -18.20 30.85 13.20
CA ILE A 468 -17.98 31.57 14.49
C ILE A 468 -17.25 30.72 15.57
N GLU A 469 -17.19 29.40 15.45
CA GLU A 469 -16.38 28.58 16.37
C GLU A 469 -14.87 28.90 16.28
N GLU A 470 -14.46 29.63 15.25
CA GLU A 470 -13.12 30.15 15.05
C GLU A 470 -12.99 31.55 15.63
N ILE A 471 -12.25 31.69 16.75
CA ILE A 471 -11.54 32.93 17.14
C ILE A 471 -12.43 34.02 17.76
N ILE A 472 -12.37 34.15 19.09
CA ILE A 472 -12.80 35.35 19.80
C ILE A 472 -11.58 36.29 19.88
N GLU A 473 -11.63 37.44 19.20
CA GLU A 473 -10.74 38.58 19.49
C GLU A 473 -11.28 39.41 20.67
N PRO A 474 -10.42 39.97 21.53
CA PRO A 474 -10.83 40.77 22.68
C PRO A 474 -11.05 42.24 22.30
N ASP A 475 -12.23 42.78 22.58
CA ASP A 475 -12.46 44.23 22.60
C ASP A 475 -11.68 44.86 23.75
N GLY A 476 -10.78 45.79 23.38
CA GLY A 476 -10.15 46.71 24.31
C GLY A 476 -11.01 47.95 24.51
N ASP A 477 -11.30 48.22 25.79
CA ASP A 477 -10.95 49.46 26.51
C ASP A 477 -12.10 50.03 27.35
N ASN A 478 -11.81 50.21 28.64
CA ASN A 478 -12.17 51.40 29.40
C ASN A 478 -11.51 51.37 30.79
N THR A 479 -10.42 52.15 30.89
CA THR A 479 -10.13 53.14 31.94
C THR A 479 -10.21 52.73 33.42
N GLU A 480 -9.10 52.84 34.16
CA GLU A 480 -8.75 54.03 34.96
C GLU A 480 -7.45 53.82 35.78
N ASN A 481 -6.67 54.89 35.89
CA ASN A 481 -5.47 55.04 36.72
C ASN A 481 -5.74 54.80 38.22
N ALA A 482 -4.80 54.19 38.93
CA ALA A 482 -4.45 54.57 40.30
C ALA A 482 -3.07 54.02 40.74
N ASP A 483 -2.14 54.96 40.84
CA ASP A 483 -0.99 55.12 41.75
C ASP A 483 -0.53 54.02 42.74
N ILE A 484 0.81 53.86 42.72
CA ILE A 484 1.82 53.98 43.81
C ILE A 484 1.68 53.11 45.08
N THR A 485 2.75 52.33 45.38
CA THR A 485 3.56 52.28 46.64
C THR A 485 4.26 50.91 46.72
N ASP A 486 5.58 50.80 46.66
CA ASP A 486 6.64 51.03 47.67
C ASP A 486 7.06 49.75 48.43
N THR A 487 8.33 49.39 48.20
CA THR A 487 9.36 48.81 49.10
C THR A 487 9.03 47.83 50.23
N SER A 488 9.76 46.70 50.26
CA SER A 488 10.60 46.19 51.39
C SER A 488 11.06 44.75 51.08
N ASP A 489 12.35 44.49 50.85
CA ASP A 489 13.44 44.24 51.82
C ASP A 489 13.54 42.80 52.36
N ILE A 490 14.68 42.16 52.03
CA ILE A 490 15.64 41.54 52.94
C ILE A 490 15.50 40.03 53.35
N THR A 491 16.66 39.38 53.24
CA THR A 491 17.25 38.22 53.99
C THR A 491 16.95 36.76 53.63
N THR A 492 18.03 36.09 53.18
CA THR A 492 18.46 34.74 53.59
C THR A 492 19.11 34.82 54.98
N PRO A 493 19.16 33.74 55.82
CA PRO A 493 20.15 32.66 55.61
C PRO A 493 19.79 31.24 56.12
N SER A 494 20.51 30.26 55.56
CA SER A 494 21.13 29.06 56.16
C SER A 494 20.40 28.21 57.22
N GLU A 495 20.29 26.90 56.96
CA GLU A 495 20.81 25.86 57.86
C GLU A 495 21.01 24.49 57.16
N THR A 496 22.00 23.77 57.66
CA THR A 496 22.72 22.59 57.15
C THR A 496 22.32 21.30 57.87
N GLU A 497 22.43 20.15 57.19
CA GLU A 497 22.89 18.83 57.71
C GLU A 497 23.01 17.91 56.45
N GLY A 498 24.16 17.37 56.02
CA GLY A 498 25.05 16.40 56.68
C GLY A 498 24.39 15.01 56.64
N VAL A 499 24.92 13.88 56.19
CA VAL A 499 26.24 13.26 55.89
C VAL A 499 25.83 11.96 55.12
N GLU A 500 26.51 11.34 54.15
CA GLU A 500 27.78 10.59 54.23
C GLU A 500 27.97 9.82 52.89
N ALA A 501 29.22 9.75 52.41
CA ALA A 501 29.69 9.04 51.21
C ALA A 501 30.37 7.71 51.65
N PRO A 502 31.40 7.12 50.98
CA PRO A 502 31.83 7.07 49.57
C PRO A 502 32.30 5.64 49.15
N LEU A 503 32.85 5.50 47.93
CA LEU A 503 34.12 4.80 47.54
C LEU A 503 34.02 4.35 46.06
N GLU A 504 34.75 4.94 45.10
CA GLU A 504 36.13 4.65 44.67
C GLU A 504 36.32 3.20 44.15
N ALA A 505 37.01 2.88 43.04
CA ALA A 505 37.90 3.64 42.15
C ALA A 505 38.31 2.76 40.94
N LYS A 506 38.78 3.41 39.85
CA LYS A 506 39.84 2.98 38.89
C LYS A 506 39.56 1.72 38.04
N SER A 507 40.09 1.49 36.84
CA SER A 507 40.97 2.13 35.85
C SER A 507 41.02 1.12 34.66
N GLU A 508 41.06 1.49 33.39
CA GLU A 508 42.21 1.44 32.46
C GLU A 508 41.65 1.11 31.06
N ARG A 509 42.01 1.91 30.04
CA ARG A 509 42.72 1.55 28.80
C ARG A 509 42.11 0.43 27.94
N ASP A 510 41.72 0.75 26.70
CA ASP A 510 42.62 0.57 25.54
C ASP A 510 42.05 1.22 24.26
N GLU A 511 42.95 1.88 23.53
CA GLU A 511 42.84 2.30 22.13
C GLU A 511 43.22 1.15 21.18
N ASN A 512 42.93 1.36 19.90
CA ASN A 512 43.27 0.58 18.69
C ASN A 512 42.30 -0.55 18.33
N ASP A 513 41.87 -0.73 17.08
CA ASP A 513 42.60 -0.46 15.85
C ASP A 513 41.69 -0.17 14.64
N LYS A 514 42.35 0.42 13.63
CA LYS A 514 41.87 0.78 12.30
C LYS A 514 41.65 -0.42 11.37
N GLU A 515 41.06 -0.07 10.21
CA GLU A 515 41.19 -0.64 8.86
C GLU A 515 40.11 -1.62 8.37
N GLY A 516 39.47 -1.22 7.25
CA GLY A 516 38.43 -1.90 6.49
C GLY A 516 37.64 -0.92 5.63
#